data_AF-A0A0J9BY75-F1
#
_entry.id   AF-A0A0J9BY75-F1
#
_cell.length_a   1.000
_cell.length_b   1.000
_cell.length_c   1.000
_cell.angle_alpha   90.00
_cell.angle_beta   90.00
_cell.angle_gamma   90.00
#
_symmetry.space_group_name_H-M   'P 1'
#
loop_
_entity.id
_entity.type
_entity.pdbx_description
1 polymer ?
#
loop_
_entity_poly.entity_id
_entity_poly.type
_entity_poly.pdbx_seq_one_letter_code
_entity_poly.pdbx_strand_id
1 'polypeptide(L)'
;MILQAVFDLVSTLLQLVFGWINLPDLPDAVMSVIDELFSCLQGAVGIMGVFIDMSMVKILLPVLLIVVNFEHVWKFTMFILRKIPFLGIE
;
A
#
# COMPACT_ATOMS: atom_id res chain seq x y z
N MET A 1 -8.86 -7.56 -1.66
CA MET A 1 -8.23 -8.69 -2.37
C MET A 1 -7.05 -8.26 -3.25
N ILE A 2 -7.16 -7.27 -4.14
CA ILE A 2 -5.99 -6.76 -4.92
C ILE A 2 -5.02 -5.94 -4.05
N LEU A 3 -5.54 -5.02 -3.23
CA LEU A 3 -4.73 -4.18 -2.33
C LEU A 3 -3.92 -5.02 -1.34
N GLN A 4 -4.53 -6.08 -0.83
CA GLN A 4 -3.90 -7.04 0.07
C GLN A 4 -2.77 -7.79 -0.64
N ALA A 5 -3.01 -8.28 -1.86
CA ALA A 5 -1.97 -8.91 -2.68
C ALA A 5 -0.79 -7.98 -3.01
N VAL A 6 -1.03 -6.68 -3.22
CA VAL A 6 0.03 -5.69 -3.44
C VAL A 6 0.83 -5.44 -2.15
N PHE A 7 0.16 -5.29 -1.01
CA PHE A 7 0.82 -5.15 0.29
C PHE A 7 1.62 -6.41 0.67
N ASP A 8 1.08 -7.60 0.39
CA ASP A 8 1.76 -8.88 0.64
C ASP A 8 3.01 -8.99 -0.23
N LEU A 9 2.94 -8.58 -1.50
CA LEU A 9 4.08 -8.57 -2.42
C LEU A 9 5.17 -7.59 -1.96
N VAL A 10 4.78 -6.38 -1.54
CA VAL A 10 5.73 -5.39 -0.98
C VAL A 10 6.33 -5.89 0.33
N SER A 11 5.55 -6.50 1.22
CA SER A 11 6.06 -7.06 2.48
C SER A 11 7.04 -8.21 2.24
N THR A 12 6.77 -9.05 1.25
CA THR A 12 7.64 -10.17 0.85
C THR A 12 8.95 -9.66 0.29
N LEU A 13 8.91 -8.61 -0.54
CA LEU A 13 10.12 -7.97 -1.06
C LEU A 13 10.91 -7.27 0.05
N LEU A 14 10.24 -6.60 0.99
CA LEU A 14 10.88 -5.99 2.16
C LEU A 14 11.53 -7.07 3.04
N GLN A 15 10.87 -8.19 3.31
CA GLN A 15 11.46 -9.31 4.06
C GLN A 15 12.60 -9.99 3.31
N LEU A 16 12.58 -10.02 1.99
CA LEU A 16 13.70 -10.55 1.19
C LEU A 16 14.92 -9.62 1.26
N VAL A 17 14.72 -8.30 1.27
CA VAL A 17 15.79 -7.29 1.33
C VAL A 17 16.25 -6.98 2.76
N PHE A 18 15.38 -7.09 3.76
CA PHE A 18 15.64 -6.73 5.16
C PHE A 18 15.61 -7.93 6.12
N GLY A 19 15.24 -9.13 5.68
CA GLY A 19 15.12 -10.32 6.55
C GLY A 19 16.44 -10.87 7.08
N TRP A 20 17.58 -10.40 6.57
CA TRP A 20 18.91 -10.64 7.15
C TRP A 20 19.22 -9.70 8.32
N ILE A 21 18.45 -8.61 8.47
CA ILE A 21 18.51 -7.68 9.61
C ILE A 21 17.40 -8.09 10.57
N ASN A 22 17.74 -8.87 11.60
CA ASN A 22 16.83 -9.11 12.72
C ASN A 22 16.69 -7.82 13.51
N LEU A 23 15.74 -6.98 13.11
CA LEU A 23 15.36 -5.79 13.89
C LEU A 23 14.83 -6.29 15.25
N PRO A 24 15.40 -5.83 16.37
CA PRO A 24 14.87 -6.15 17.68
C PRO A 24 13.45 -5.62 17.82
N ASP A 25 12.61 -6.34 18.56
CA ASP A 25 11.23 -5.92 18.83
C ASP A 25 11.23 -4.52 19.45
N LEU A 26 10.29 -3.69 19.00
CA LEU A 26 10.12 -2.35 19.55
C LEU A 26 9.73 -2.47 21.04
N PRO A 27 10.30 -1.63 21.93
CA PRO A 27 9.93 -1.66 23.34
C PRO A 27 8.43 -1.45 23.54
N ASP A 28 7.82 -2.16 24.49
CA ASP A 28 6.38 -2.14 24.76
C ASP A 28 5.81 -0.72 24.96
N ALA A 29 6.61 0.17 25.55
CA ALA A 29 6.24 1.57 25.74
C ALA A 29 6.02 2.32 24.42
N VAL A 30 6.79 2.00 23.38
CA VAL A 30 6.65 2.60 22.05
C VAL A 30 5.43 2.03 21.34
N MET A 31 5.22 0.71 21.44
CA MET A 31 4.02 0.06 20.90
C MET A 31 2.73 0.63 21.50
N SER A 32 2.69 0.84 22.82
CA SER A 32 1.52 1.41 23.49
C SER A 32 1.14 2.80 22.97
N VAL A 33 2.12 3.67 22.71
CA VAL A 33 1.86 5.02 22.17
C VAL A 33 1.34 4.91 20.73
N ILE A 34 1.91 4.00 19.93
CA ILE A 34 1.47 3.75 18.56
C ILE A 34 0.03 3.23 18.53
N ASP A 35 -0.33 2.30 19.42
CA ASP A 35 -1.68 1.76 19.52
C ASP A 35 -2.68 2.83 19.94
N GLU A 36 -2.31 3.72 20.86
CA GLU A 36 -3.15 4.83 21.30
C GLU A 36 -3.38 5.86 20.17
N LEU A 37 -2.35 6.14 19.37
CA LEU A 37 -2.47 6.97 18.16
C LEU A 37 -3.41 6.32 17.13
N PHE A 38 -3.28 5.01 16.88
CA PHE A 38 -4.18 4.30 15.97
C PHE A 38 -5.63 4.27 16.49
N SER A 39 -5.82 4.13 17.80
CA SER A 39 -7.14 4.19 18.44
C SER A 39 -7.80 5.56 18.24
N CYS A 40 -7.04 6.65 18.45
CA CYS A 40 -7.51 8.02 18.17
C CYS A 40 -7.91 8.20 16.70
N LEU A 41 -7.08 7.71 15.77
CA LEU A 41 -7.35 7.78 14.32
C LEU A 41 -8.61 6.99 13.95
N GLN A 42 -8.80 5.79 14.50
CA GLN A 42 -10.01 5.00 14.28
C GLN A 42 -11.25 5.72 14.83
N GLY A 43 -11.15 6.35 15.99
CA GLY A 43 -12.23 7.19 16.54
C GLY A 43 -12.61 8.34 15.60
N ALA A 44 -11.62 9.06 15.04
CA ALA A 44 -11.85 10.13 14.08
C ALA A 44 -12.49 9.64 12.77
N VAL A 45 -12.05 8.48 12.26
CA VAL A 45 -12.65 7.82 11.09
C VAL A 45 -14.10 7.40 11.37
N GLY A 46 -14.41 6.96 12.58
CA GLY A 46 -15.79 6.64 12.99
C GLY A 46 -16.73 7.83 12.88
N ILE A 47 -16.27 9.03 13.26
CA ILE A 47 -17.04 10.28 13.11
C ILE A 47 -17.22 10.63 11.62
N MET A 48 -16.18 10.46 10.79
CA MET A 48 -16.31 10.66 9.34
C MET A 48 -17.31 9.68 8.71
N GLY A 49 -17.45 8.48 9.27
CA GLY A 49 -18.42 7.47 8.84
C GLY A 49 -19.89 7.87 9.02
N VAL A 50 -20.18 8.93 9.79
CA VAL A 50 -21.53 9.51 9.91
C VAL A 50 -21.92 10.33 8.68
N PHE A 51 -20.94 10.95 8.02
CA PHE A 51 -21.15 11.83 6.87
C PHE A 51 -20.86 11.16 5.53
N ILE A 52 -20.01 10.13 5.53
CA ILE A 52 -19.53 9.46 4.33
C ILE A 52 -19.68 7.95 4.51
N ASP A 53 -20.29 7.27 3.54
CA ASP A 53 -20.35 5.82 3.53
C ASP A 53 -18.93 5.25 3.35
N MET A 54 -18.38 4.71 4.44
CA MET A 54 -17.05 4.10 4.44
C MET A 54 -16.97 2.85 3.55
N SER A 55 -18.09 2.22 3.21
CA SER A 55 -18.14 1.14 2.22
C SER A 55 -17.81 1.69 0.83
N MET A 56 -18.37 2.85 0.50
CA MET A 56 -18.09 3.54 -0.77
C MET A 56 -16.64 4.04 -0.81
N VAL A 57 -16.11 4.62 0.27
CA VAL A 57 -14.70 5.08 0.33
C VAL A 57 -13.74 3.91 0.16
N LYS A 58 -14.00 2.76 0.81
CA LYS A 58 -13.18 1.55 0.68
C LYS A 58 -13.10 1.03 -0.75
N ILE A 59 -14.12 1.26 -1.58
CA ILE A 59 -14.13 0.87 -2.99
C ILE A 59 -13.53 1.98 -3.87
N LEU A 60 -13.89 3.24 -3.62
CA LEU A 60 -13.50 4.38 -4.44
C LEU A 60 -12.00 4.69 -4.32
N LEU A 61 -11.44 4.60 -3.12
CA LEU A 61 -10.04 4.93 -2.85
C LEU A 61 -9.04 4.07 -3.67
N PRO A 62 -9.16 2.73 -3.73
CA PRO A 62 -8.31 1.93 -4.61
C PRO A 62 -8.52 2.22 -6.10
N VAL A 63 -9.77 2.43 -6.53
CA VAL A 63 -10.05 2.77 -7.94
C VAL A 63 -9.40 4.10 -8.31
N LEU A 64 -9.52 5.11 -7.45
CA LEU A 64 -8.91 6.42 -7.63
C LEU A 64 -7.38 6.33 -7.63
N LEU A 65 -6.79 5.54 -6.72
CA LEU A 65 -5.34 5.29 -6.72
C LEU A 65 -4.86 4.66 -8.03
N ILE A 66 -5.59 3.69 -8.58
CA ILE A 66 -5.26 3.08 -9.88
C ILE A 66 -5.35 4.11 -11.00
N VAL A 67 -6.41 4.92 -11.04
CA VAL A 67 -6.62 5.93 -12.08
C VAL A 67 -5.55 7.03 -12.02
N VAL A 68 -5.23 7.54 -10.83
CA VAL A 68 -4.19 8.57 -10.64
C VAL A 68 -2.81 8.03 -11.01
N ASN A 69 -2.52 6.77 -10.69
CA ASN A 69 -1.24 6.14 -11.01
C ASN A 69 -1.23 5.47 -12.39
N PHE A 70 -2.31 5.56 -13.18
CA PHE A 70 -2.43 4.86 -14.46
C PHE A 70 -1.29 5.24 -15.43
N GLU A 71 -0.87 6.50 -15.42
CA GLU A 71 0.28 6.95 -16.20
C GLU A 71 1.59 6.28 -15.77
N HIS A 72 1.78 6.06 -14.47
CA HIS A 72 2.95 5.37 -13.94
C HIS A 72 2.92 3.88 -14.27
N VAL A 73 1.75 3.25 -14.16
CA VAL A 73 1.54 1.85 -14.57
C VAL A 73 1.83 1.71 -16.07
N TRP A 74 1.34 2.61 -16.91
CA TRP A 74 1.62 2.63 -18.35
C TRP A 74 3.11 2.80 -18.66
N LYS A 75 3.78 3.76 -18.02
CA LYS A 75 5.23 3.98 -18.16
C LYS A 75 6.03 2.75 -17.70
N PHE A 76 5.61 2.11 -16.62
CA PHE A 76 6.23 0.87 -16.12
C PHE A 76 6.01 -0.30 -17.10
N THR A 77 4.81 -0.45 -17.66
CA THR A 77 4.53 -1.43 -18.71
C THR A 77 5.38 -1.18 -19.95
N MET A 78 5.49 0.07 -20.42
CA MET A 78 6.34 0.43 -21.56
C MET A 78 7.82 0.19 -21.28
N PHE A 79 8.27 0.44 -20.05
CA PHE A 79 9.63 0.11 -19.60
C PHE A 79 9.91 -1.40 -19.65
N ILE A 80 8.97 -2.23 -19.20
CA ILE A 80 9.08 -3.69 -19.31
C ILE A 80 9.08 -4.12 -20.78
N LEU A 81 8.20 -3.58 -21.62
CA LEU A 81 8.14 -3.93 -23.05
C LEU A 81 9.43 -3.57 -23.79
N ARG A 82 10.05 -2.42 -23.49
CA ARG A 82 11.38 -2.04 -24.02
C ARG A 82 12.50 -2.95 -23.55
N LYS A 83 12.35 -3.64 -22.42
CA LYS A 83 13.32 -4.63 -21.94
C LYS A 83 13.20 -5.99 -22.64
N ILE A 84 12.17 -6.23 -23.45
CA ILE A 84 11.99 -7.48 -24.20
C ILE A 84 12.60 -7.32 -25.61
N PRO A 85 13.75 -7.97 -25.90
CA PRO A 85 14.52 -7.74 -27.13
C PRO A 85 13.86 -8.24 -28.43
N PHE A 86 12.73 -8.96 -28.34
CA PHE A 86 12.03 -9.53 -29.50
C PHE A 86 10.94 -8.63 -30.08
N LEU A 87 10.60 -7.50 -29.43
CA LEU A 87 9.53 -6.60 -29.90
C LEU A 87 10.02 -5.45 -30.78
N GLY A 88 11.33 -5.18 -30.88
CA GLY A 88 11.88 -4.18 -31.80
C GLY A 88 11.33 -2.77 -31.62
N ILE A 89 10.85 -2.42 -30.41
CA ILE A 89 10.36 -1.09 -30.07
C ILE A 89 11.49 -0.35 -29.33
N GLU A 90 12.07 0.66 -29.98
CA GLU A 90 13.01 1.61 -29.36
C GLU A 90 12.34 2.55 -28.34
#